data_AF-A0A9X5CIK1-F1
#
_entry.id   AF-A0A9X5CIK1-F1
#
_cell.length_a   1.000
_cell.length_b   1.000
_cell.length_c   1.000
_cell.angle_alpha   90.00
_cell.angle_beta   90.00
_cell.angle_gamma   90.00
#
_symmetry.space_group_name_H-M   'P 1'
#
loop_
_entity.id
_entity.type
_entity.pdbx_description
1 polymer ?
#
loop_
_entity_poly.entity_id
_entity_poly.type
_entity_poly.pdbx_seq_one_letter_code
_entity_poly.pdbx_strand_id
1 'polypeptide(L)' 'AALTRGLHLDGLADTADGLGSGRPAEDALRIMKQSDVGPFGVLTLVLVLLVQVAALAQAYGGSWARGVLAAVVSAVAARV' A
#
# COMPACT_ATOMS: atom_id res chain seq x y z
N ALA A 1 -2.59 -7.29 -3.73
CA ALA A 1 -1.53 -6.74 -4.61
C ALA A 1 -1.45 -7.47 -5.96
N ALA A 2 -0.94 -8.71 -6.04
CA ALA A 2 -0.76 -9.41 -7.33
C ALA A 2 -2.07 -9.75 -8.08
N LEU A 3 -3.17 -10.00 -7.36
CA LEU A 3 -4.48 -10.33 -7.94
C LEU A 3 -5.33 -9.11 -8.35
N THR A 4 -5.06 -7.93 -7.78
CA THR A 4 -5.73 -6.66 -8.13
C THR A 4 -4.95 -5.84 -9.15
N ARG A 5 -3.91 -6.42 -9.77
CA ARG A 5 -2.95 -5.71 -10.64
C ARG A 5 -2.28 -4.50 -9.99
N GLY A 6 -2.25 -4.42 -8.66
CA GLY A 6 -1.66 -3.28 -7.93
C GLY A 6 -2.62 -2.11 -7.63
N LEU A 7 -3.89 -2.16 -8.07
CA LEU A 7 -4.88 -1.06 -7.89
C LEU A 7 -5.03 -0.56 -6.45
N HIS A 8 -4.90 -1.44 -5.45
CA HIS A 8 -4.99 -1.04 -4.04
C HIS A 8 -3.77 -0.21 -3.60
N LEU A 9 -2.57 -0.55 -4.09
CA LEU A 9 -1.35 0.20 -3.80
C LEU A 9 -1.31 1.51 -4.58
N ASP A 10 -1.82 1.50 -5.82
CA ASP A 10 -1.98 2.66 -6.69
C ASP A 10 -2.89 3.71 -6.03
N GLY A 11 -4.10 3.32 -5.62
CA GLY A 11 -5.01 4.22 -4.92
C GLY A 11 -4.48 4.73 -3.56
N LEU A 12 -3.64 3.94 -2.88
CA LEU A 12 -2.95 4.37 -1.66
C LEU A 12 -1.90 5.45 -1.95
N ALA A 13 -1.14 5.28 -3.03
CA ALA A 13 -0.16 6.25 -3.48
C ALA A 13 -0.83 7.56 -3.93
N ASP A 14 -1.87 7.46 -4.76
CA ASP A 14 -2.64 8.62 -5.24
C ASP A 14 -3.24 9.41 -4.07
N THR A 15 -3.83 8.71 -3.10
CA THR A 15 -4.40 9.35 -1.90
C THR A 15 -3.33 10.04 -1.08
N ALA A 16 -2.16 9.42 -0.93
CA ALA A 16 -1.03 10.03 -0.21
C ALA A 16 -0.49 11.27 -0.93
N ASP A 17 -0.40 11.25 -2.27
CA ASP A 17 0.02 12.41 -3.05
C ASP A 17 -1.02 13.54 -3.08
N GLY A 18 -2.31 13.19 -3.22
CA GLY A 18 -3.41 14.14 -3.16
C GLY A 18 -3.46 14.86 -1.81
N LEU A 19 -3.47 14.11 -0.69
CA LEU A 19 -3.51 14.68 0.66
C LEU A 19 -2.19 15.35 1.06
N GLY A 20 -1.05 14.78 0.66
CA GLY A 20 0.28 15.31 0.96
C GLY A 20 0.63 16.59 0.20
N SER A 21 -0.06 16.87 -0.90
CA SER A 21 0.16 18.07 -1.72
C SER A 21 -0.18 19.40 -1.02
N GLY A 22 -1.01 19.38 0.03
CA GLY A 22 -1.48 20.57 0.74
C GLY A 22 -2.33 21.52 -0.11
N ARG A 23 -2.84 21.06 -1.25
CA ARG A 23 -3.65 21.84 -2.18
C ARG A 23 -5.14 21.82 -1.79
N PRO A 24 -5.94 22.78 -2.28
CA PRO A 24 -7.40 22.72 -2.18
C PRO A 24 -7.94 21.39 -2.74
N ALA A 25 -9.11 20.94 -2.26
CA ALA A 25 -9.67 19.63 -2.59
C ALA A 25 -9.79 19.38 -4.11
N GLU A 26 -10.12 20.42 -4.88
CA GLU A 26 -10.24 20.37 -6.34
C GLU A 26 -8.91 19.99 -7.02
N ASP A 27 -7.82 20.59 -6.54
CA ASP A 27 -6.47 20.37 -7.04
C ASP A 27 -5.89 19.04 -6.57
N ALA A 28 -6.16 18.65 -5.32
CA ALA A 28 -5.79 17.33 -4.78
C ALA A 28 -6.47 16.20 -5.57
N LEU A 29 -7.76 16.35 -5.89
CA LEU A 29 -8.50 15.40 -6.73
C LEU A 29 -7.96 15.36 -8.17
N ARG A 30 -7.44 16.48 -8.67
CA ARG A 30 -6.75 16.51 -9.96
C ARG A 30 -5.47 15.71 -9.91
N ILE A 31 -4.65 15.88 -8.87
CA ILE A 31 -3.40 15.12 -8.65
C ILE A 31 -3.68 13.61 -8.59
N MET A 32 -4.70 13.19 -7.83
CA MET A 32 -5.11 11.78 -7.74
C MET A 32 -5.60 11.16 -9.07
N LYS A 33 -5.92 11.99 -10.08
CA LYS A 33 -6.35 11.52 -11.41
C LYS A 33 -5.21 11.53 -12.42
N GLN A 34 -4.06 12.11 -12.07
CA GLN A 34 -2.87 12.03 -12.90
C GLN A 34 -2.26 10.63 -12.75
N SER A 35 -1.63 10.12 -13.80
CA SER A 35 -0.98 8.81 -13.76
C SER A 35 0.42 8.85 -13.14
N ASP A 36 0.86 10.01 -12.65
CA ASP A 36 2.19 10.24 -12.12
C ASP A 36 2.18 10.02 -10.60
N VAL A 37 3.13 9.24 -10.09
CA VAL A 37 3.31 9.06 -8.64
C VAL A 37 4.23 10.15 -8.10
N GLY A 38 3.76 10.84 -7.06
CA GLY A 38 4.50 11.87 -6.34
C GLY A 38 5.35 11.34 -5.18
N PRO A 39 6.10 12.23 -4.51
CA PRO A 39 7.01 11.84 -3.43
C PRO A 39 6.31 11.22 -2.21
N PHE A 40 5.08 11.66 -1.91
CA PHE A 40 4.32 11.15 -0.76
C PHE A 40 3.75 9.76 -1.05
N GLY A 41 3.34 9.50 -2.30
CA GLY A 41 2.97 8.20 -2.80
C GLY A 41 4.12 7.21 -2.70
N VAL A 42 5.32 7.58 -3.19
CA VAL A 42 6.53 6.73 -3.05
C VAL A 42 6.84 6.43 -1.59
N LEU A 43 6.88 7.45 -0.72
CA LEU A 43 7.18 7.26 0.70
C LEU A 43 6.18 6.32 1.37
N THR A 44 4.89 6.50 1.07
CA THR A 44 3.81 5.68 1.62
C THR A 44 3.95 4.23 1.16
N LEU A 45 4.21 3.99 -0.12
CA LEU A 45 4.44 2.64 -0.65
C LEU A 45 5.63 1.95 0.00
N VAL A 46 6.76 2.65 0.14
CA VAL A 46 7.96 2.11 0.80
C VAL A 46 7.65 1.72 2.24
N LEU A 47 7.01 2.61 3.02
CA LEU A 47 6.66 2.32 4.41
C LEU A 47 5.70 1.14 4.54
N VAL A 48 4.65 1.09 3.71
CA VAL A 48 3.67 0.00 3.72
C VAL A 48 4.34 -1.33 3.39
N LEU A 49 5.20 -1.38 2.38
CA LEU A 49 5.91 -2.61 2.00
C LEU A 49 6.87 -3.05 3.10
N LEU A 50 7.61 -2.12 3.73
CA LEU A 50 8.50 -2.46 4.84
C LEU A 50 7.74 -3.06 6.02
N VAL A 51 6.58 -2.47 6.39
CA VAL A 51 5.74 -2.98 7.46
C VAL A 51 5.21 -4.38 7.12
N GLN A 52 4.76 -4.62 5.89
CA GLN A 52 4.29 -5.93 5.46
C GLN A 52 5.40 -6.99 5.53
N VAL A 53 6.61 -6.66 5.05
CA VAL A 53 7.77 -7.56 5.09
C VAL A 53 8.18 -7.85 6.54
N ALA A 54 8.26 -6.83 7.39
CA ALA A 54 8.60 -7.00 8.80
C ALA A 54 7.58 -7.87 9.55
N ALA A 55 6.28 -7.65 9.30
CA ALA A 55 5.21 -8.44 9.90
C ALA A 55 5.27 -9.92 9.48
N LEU A 56 5.52 -10.19 8.19
CA LEU A 56 5.69 -11.55 7.68
C LEU A 56 6.93 -12.23 8.28
N ALA A 57 8.06 -11.52 8.33
CA ALA A 57 9.31 -12.05 8.91
C ALA A 57 9.10 -12.49 10.37
N GLN A 58 8.42 -11.67 11.17
CA GLN A 58 8.09 -12.00 12.56
C GLN A 58 7.13 -13.20 12.66
N ALA A 59 6.13 -13.29 11.78
CA ALA A 59 5.19 -14.41 11.77
C ALA A 59 5.87 -15.76 11.47
N TYR A 60 6.79 -15.78 10.49
CA TYR A 60 7.57 -16.98 10.14
C TYR A 60 8.57 -17.37 11.23
N GLY A 61 9.14 -16.40 11.97
CA GLY A 61 10.04 -16.68 13.10
C GLY A 61 9.37 -17.42 14.27
N GLY A 62 8.06 -17.26 14.44
CA GLY A 62 7.30 -17.94 15.51
C GLY A 62 6.81 -19.34 15.14
N SER A 63 6.31 -19.53 13.92
CA SER A 63 6.05 -20.86 13.34
C SER A 63 5.77 -20.77 11.84
N TRP A 64 6.16 -21.80 11.09
CA TRP A 64 5.88 -21.88 9.65
C TRP A 64 4.37 -21.79 9.33
N ALA A 65 3.53 -22.44 10.14
CA ALA A 65 2.08 -22.40 9.97
C ALA A 65 1.51 -20.99 10.14
N ARG A 66 2.00 -20.21 11.13
CA ARG A 66 1.58 -18.81 11.32
C ARG A 66 2.06 -17.92 10.18
N GLY A 67 3.27 -18.13 9.68
CA GLY A 67 3.79 -17.43 8.51
C GLY A 67 2.94 -17.63 7.26
N VAL A 68 2.57 -18.88 6.95
CA VAL A 68 1.69 -19.20 5.82
C VAL A 68 0.29 -18.59 6.01
N LEU A 69 -0.29 -18.72 7.21
CA LEU A 69 -1.62 -18.20 7.49
C LEU A 69 -1.66 -16.67 7.42
N ALA A 70 -0.63 -15.99 7.94
CA ALA A 70 -0.46 -14.55 7.80
C ALA A 70 -0.33 -14.13 6.33
N ALA A 71 0.47 -14.85 5.52
CA ALA A 71 0.59 -14.57 4.09
C ALA A 71 -0.74 -14.73 3.34
N VAL A 72 -1.53 -15.76 3.66
CA VAL A 72 -2.87 -15.97 3.07
C VAL A 72 -3.82 -14.87 3.49
N VAL A 73 -3.86 -14.50 4.78
CA VAL A 73 -4.70 -13.41 5.29
C VAL A 73 -4.32 -12.08 4.64
N SER A 74 -3.04 -11.73 4.57
CA SER A 74 -2.56 -10.52 3.89
C SER A 74 -2.93 -10.53 2.41
N ALA A 75 -2.84 -11.69 1.74
CA ALA A 75 -3.22 -11.83 0.34
C ALA A 75 -4.73 -11.69 0.09
N VAL A 76 -5.58 -12.03 1.08
CA VAL A 76 -7.04 -11.85 1.03
C VAL A 76 -7.42 -10.40 1.40
N ALA A 77 -6.83 -9.85 2.45
CA ALA A 77 -7.05 -8.46 2.86
C ALA A 77 -6.67 -7.48 1.74
N ALA A 78 -5.60 -7.77 1.00
CA ALA A 78 -5.19 -6.98 -0.16
C ALA A 78 -6.08 -7.16 -1.41
N ARG A 79 -7.24 -7.81 -1.29
CA ARG A 79 -8.29 -7.92 -2.34
C ARG A 79 -9.50 -7.03 -2.07
N VAL A 80 -9.71 -6.64 -0.81
CA VAL A 80 -10.80 -5.75 -0.37
C VAL A 80 -10.33 -4.31 -0.51
#